data_AF-A0A259CGL6-F1
#
_entry.id   AF-A0A259CGL6-F1
#
_cell.length_a   1.000
_cell.length_b   1.000
_cell.length_c   1.000
_cell.angle_alpha   90.00
_cell.angle_beta   90.00
_cell.angle_gamma   90.00
#
_symmetry.space_group_name_H-M   'P 1'
#
loop_
_entity.id
_entity.type
_entity.pdbx_description
1 polymer ?
#
loop_
_entity_poly.entity_id
_entity_poly.type
_entity_poly.pdbx_seq_one_letter_code
_entity_poly.pdbx_strand_id
1 'polypeptide(L)'
;GPDAKNAQVFYISKKDFEQARRALNSIDNLAQTAVRAVKETTAHNIIAERLGVPKLEPKAGRHPYRKLFAAVAQGKEELSDEDKNTVIDALSSHAASIAEEQPEKLAKLRGDIELVTLEALIKRYEEMLGEKLAEGRWQDFFHENPFILNMAFGYPVIKVRDQASVGGRKLSGDGEKITDFLVKNSLTNNTAIFEIKTPQTAILNKTPFRDGVFTPSADLSGSINQALDQKYQFQKQIAQIKDNTRLYDIESYAVHCCLVIGRAPDGDDRKKSFELFRRNSKDVEIVTFDELLEKLRQLSVFLRVAGAPQKATD
;
A
#
# COMPACT_ATOMS: atom_id res chain seq x y z
N GLY A 1 28.41 19.25 44.86
CA GLY A 1 27.18 20.05 44.91
C GLY A 1 27.51 21.51 45.15
N PRO A 2 26.50 22.38 45.20
CA PRO A 2 26.69 23.78 45.53
C PRO A 2 27.25 23.94 46.95
N ASP A 3 28.05 24.98 47.16
CA ASP A 3 28.62 25.34 48.44
C ASP A 3 27.50 25.68 49.44
N ALA A 4 27.57 25.05 50.61
CA ALA A 4 26.58 25.16 51.67
C ALA A 4 26.47 26.57 52.26
N LYS A 5 27.48 27.42 52.07
CA LYS A 5 27.52 28.76 52.70
C LYS A 5 27.07 29.92 51.81
N ASN A 6 27.00 29.77 50.48
CA ASN A 6 26.56 30.88 49.61
C ASN A 6 26.03 30.49 48.23
N ALA A 7 25.92 29.20 47.89
CA ALA A 7 25.43 28.68 46.60
C ALA A 7 26.09 29.22 45.31
N GLN A 8 27.11 30.09 45.39
CA GLN A 8 27.82 30.66 44.24
C GLN A 8 28.93 29.77 43.68
N VAL A 9 29.36 28.76 44.43
CA VAL A 9 30.43 27.83 44.03
C VAL A 9 29.86 26.42 43.96
N PHE A 10 30.08 25.72 42.85
CA PHE A 10 29.61 24.34 42.67
C PHE A 10 30.80 23.38 42.60
N TYR A 11 30.87 22.45 43.55
CA TYR A 11 31.90 21.42 43.60
C TYR A 11 31.45 20.19 42.82
N ILE A 12 32.17 19.85 41.76
CA ILE A 12 31.96 18.61 41.00
C ILE A 12 33.06 17.60 41.36
N SER A 13 32.71 16.31 41.44
CA SER A 13 33.72 15.28 41.64
C SER A 13 34.61 15.18 40.40
N LYS A 14 35.89 14.82 40.57
CA LYS A 14 36.81 14.65 39.44
C LYS A 14 36.32 13.61 38.44
N LYS A 15 35.61 12.58 38.91
CA LYS A 15 35.00 11.53 38.08
C LYS A 15 33.87 12.08 37.21
N ASP A 16 32.97 12.85 37.80
CA ASP A 16 31.82 13.42 37.09
C ASP A 16 32.27 14.51 36.09
N PHE A 17 33.30 15.28 36.43
CA PHE A 17 33.93 16.23 35.51
C PHE A 17 34.54 15.54 34.29
N GLU A 18 35.29 14.45 34.48
CA GLU A 18 35.85 13.68 33.35
C GLU A 18 34.77 13.02 32.51
N GLN A 19 33.68 12.56 33.12
CA GLN A 19 32.54 12.01 32.39
C GLN A 19 31.84 13.08 31.56
N ALA A 20 31.59 14.27 32.12
CA ALA A 20 31.04 15.41 31.41
C ALA A 20 31.94 15.86 30.25
N ARG A 21 33.26 15.96 30.48
CA ARG A 21 34.24 16.32 29.45
C ARG A 21 34.25 15.32 28.30
N ARG A 22 34.23 14.01 28.60
CA ARG A 22 34.18 12.95 27.57
C ARG A 22 32.87 12.99 26.79
N ALA A 23 31.75 13.22 27.45
CA ALA A 23 30.44 13.34 26.80
C ALA A 23 30.38 14.57 25.87
N LEU A 24 30.84 15.73 26.33
CA LEU A 24 30.92 16.96 25.51
C LEU A 24 31.86 16.79 24.31
N ASN A 25 33.06 16.22 24.52
CA ASN A 25 33.99 15.95 23.42
C ASN A 25 33.43 14.93 22.43
N SER A 26 32.67 13.93 22.89
CA SER A 26 31.99 12.96 22.03
C SER A 26 30.98 13.64 21.10
N ILE A 27 30.18 14.57 21.64
CA ILE A 27 29.19 15.34 20.88
C ILE A 27 29.89 16.23 19.84
N ASP A 28 30.92 16.98 20.24
CA ASP A 28 31.68 17.85 19.33
C ASP A 28 32.38 17.05 18.22
N ASN A 29 32.98 15.91 18.54
CA ASN A 29 33.65 15.07 17.55
C ASN A 29 32.70 14.47 16.51
N LEU A 30 31.44 14.20 16.89
CA LEU A 30 30.43 13.65 15.99
C LEU A 30 30.00 14.67 14.91
N ALA A 31 29.84 15.94 15.28
CA ALA A 31 29.48 17.01 14.35
C ALA A 31 30.70 17.52 13.56
N GLN A 32 31.81 17.80 14.24
CA GLN A 32 33.00 18.44 13.65
C GLN A 32 33.69 17.58 12.60
N THR A 33 33.73 16.26 12.76
CA THR A 33 34.47 15.40 11.81
C THR A 33 33.83 15.36 10.43
N ALA A 34 32.50 15.39 10.32
CA ALA A 34 31.81 15.47 9.02
C ALA A 34 31.92 16.86 8.40
N VAL A 35 31.71 17.90 9.20
CA VAL A 35 31.88 19.29 8.76
C VAL A 35 33.29 19.53 8.26
N ARG A 36 34.30 18.99 8.94
CA ARG A 36 35.71 19.10 8.55
C ARG A 36 36.02 18.36 7.25
N ALA A 37 35.50 17.15 7.07
CA ALA A 37 35.67 16.39 5.82
C ALA A 37 35.06 17.12 4.61
N VAL A 38 33.87 17.72 4.78
CA VAL A 38 33.24 18.55 3.75
C VAL A 38 34.06 19.81 3.50
N LYS A 39 34.46 20.56 4.54
CA LYS A 39 35.28 21.78 4.40
C LYS A 39 36.63 21.52 3.72
N GLU A 40 37.34 20.46 4.11
CA GLU A 40 38.63 20.10 3.51
C GLU A 40 38.48 19.74 2.03
N THR A 41 37.42 19.01 1.68
CA THR A 41 37.16 18.64 0.28
C THR A 41 36.71 19.83 -0.56
N THR A 42 35.84 20.69 -0.03
CA THR A 42 35.44 21.94 -0.68
C THR A 42 36.63 22.87 -0.89
N ALA A 43 37.49 23.04 0.13
CA ALA A 43 38.68 23.88 0.03
C ALA A 43 39.66 23.33 -1.03
N HIS A 44 39.88 22.01 -1.04
CA HIS A 44 40.67 21.35 -2.08
C HIS A 44 40.09 21.62 -3.47
N ASN A 45 38.79 21.46 -3.67
CA ASN A 45 38.16 21.59 -4.99
C ASN A 45 38.18 23.00 -5.57
N ILE A 46 38.06 24.02 -4.71
CA ILE A 46 38.19 25.44 -5.10
C ILE A 46 39.59 25.71 -5.68
N ILE A 47 40.63 25.10 -5.10
CA ILE A 47 42.01 25.28 -5.53
C ILE A 47 42.33 24.36 -6.73
N ALA A 48 41.79 23.14 -6.75
CA ALA A 48 41.97 22.16 -7.82
C ALA A 48 41.52 22.67 -9.19
N GLU A 49 40.41 23.41 -9.21
CA GLU A 49 39.88 24.07 -10.42
C GLU A 49 40.84 25.08 -11.03
N ARG A 50 41.62 25.78 -10.21
CA ARG A 50 42.61 26.77 -10.67
C ARG A 50 43.94 26.14 -11.06
N LEU A 51 44.22 24.93 -10.57
CA LEU A 51 45.48 24.21 -10.79
C LEU A 51 45.35 23.10 -11.84
N GLY A 52 44.15 22.87 -12.40
CA GLY A 52 43.91 21.85 -13.43
C GLY A 52 44.04 20.41 -12.91
N VAL A 53 43.92 20.20 -11.60
CA VAL A 53 44.00 18.87 -10.96
C VAL A 53 42.60 18.32 -10.65
N PRO A 54 42.42 16.98 -10.55
CA PRO A 54 41.10 16.38 -10.37
C PRO A 54 40.43 16.82 -9.06
N LYS A 55 39.13 17.15 -9.13
CA LYS A 55 38.31 17.43 -7.95
C LYS A 55 38.05 16.14 -7.16
N LEU A 56 37.93 16.27 -5.85
CA LEU A 56 37.64 15.18 -4.92
C LEU A 56 36.14 15.18 -4.55
N GLU A 57 35.55 13.99 -4.45
CA GLU A 57 34.20 13.80 -3.90
C GLU A 57 34.25 13.82 -2.36
N PRO A 58 33.42 14.62 -1.68
CA PRO A 58 33.38 14.62 -0.22
C PRO A 58 32.95 13.24 0.30
N LYS A 59 33.82 12.61 1.10
CA LYS A 59 33.49 11.31 1.73
C LYS A 59 32.44 11.53 2.81
N ALA A 60 31.17 11.29 2.47
CA ALA A 60 30.10 11.30 3.44
C ALA A 60 30.27 10.11 4.39
N GLY A 61 30.36 10.39 5.69
CA GLY A 61 30.46 9.34 6.70
C GLY A 61 29.25 8.41 6.66
N ARG A 62 29.39 7.17 7.13
CA ARG A 62 28.37 6.09 7.08
C ARG A 62 27.03 6.37 7.80
N HIS A 63 26.89 7.51 8.50
CA HIS A 63 25.70 7.79 9.31
C HIS A 63 24.64 8.57 8.52
N PRO A 64 23.34 8.21 8.58
CA PRO A 64 22.23 8.82 7.82
C PRO A 64 22.25 10.36 7.79
N TYR A 65 22.28 10.97 8.97
CA TYR A 65 22.29 12.43 9.11
C TYR A 65 23.53 13.09 8.48
N ARG A 66 24.70 12.43 8.50
CA ARG A 66 25.93 12.99 7.90
C ARG A 66 25.86 13.05 6.38
N LYS A 67 25.24 12.04 5.73
CA LYS A 67 25.02 12.06 4.29
C LYS A 67 24.01 13.15 3.90
N LEU A 68 22.93 13.29 4.67
CA LEU A 68 21.92 14.33 4.44
C LEU A 68 22.51 15.74 4.56
N PHE A 69 23.26 16.03 5.63
CA PHE A 69 23.92 17.33 5.80
C PHE A 69 24.96 17.60 4.72
N ALA A 70 25.67 16.57 4.23
CA ALA A 70 26.61 16.71 3.13
C ALA A 70 25.90 16.98 1.79
N ALA A 71 24.77 16.32 1.51
CA ALA A 71 23.97 16.55 0.30
C ALA A 71 23.37 17.97 0.27
N VAL A 72 22.80 18.41 1.40
CA VAL A 72 22.27 19.78 1.57
C VAL A 72 23.38 20.82 1.44
N ALA A 73 24.55 20.58 2.04
CA ALA A 73 25.71 21.48 1.90
C ALA A 73 26.30 21.53 0.48
N GLN A 74 26.04 20.51 -0.34
CA GLN A 74 26.42 20.46 -1.75
C GLN A 74 25.36 21.08 -2.68
N GLY A 75 24.22 21.56 -2.16
CA GLY A 75 23.14 22.14 -2.96
C GLY A 75 22.38 21.11 -3.80
N LYS A 76 22.45 19.82 -3.46
CA LYS A 76 21.65 18.78 -4.11
C LYS A 76 20.24 18.82 -3.55
N GLU A 77 19.26 19.21 -4.38
CA GLU A 77 17.83 19.21 -4.01
C GLU A 77 17.24 17.79 -3.96
N GLU A 78 17.78 16.86 -4.75
CA GLU A 78 17.34 15.46 -4.77
C GLU A 78 18.34 14.53 -4.06
N LEU A 79 17.84 13.72 -3.13
CA LEU A 79 18.59 12.64 -2.49
C LEU A 79 18.80 11.48 -3.48
N SER A 80 19.97 10.84 -3.43
CA SER A 80 20.20 9.60 -4.17
C SER A 80 19.33 8.46 -3.62
N ASP A 81 19.09 7.39 -4.40
CA ASP A 81 18.27 6.27 -3.93
C ASP A 81 18.87 5.56 -2.71
N GLU A 82 20.21 5.51 -2.62
CA GLU A 82 20.91 5.00 -1.43
C GLU A 82 20.63 5.89 -0.20
N ASP A 83 20.61 7.22 -0.38
CA ASP A 83 20.31 8.17 0.69
C ASP A 83 18.84 8.13 1.12
N LYS A 84 17.91 8.01 0.16
CA LYS A 84 16.47 7.82 0.44
C LYS A 84 16.24 6.57 1.30
N ASN A 85 16.84 5.43 0.91
CA ASN A 85 16.74 4.19 1.68
C ASN A 85 17.31 4.35 3.10
N THR A 86 18.46 5.02 3.22
CA THR A 86 19.09 5.28 4.52
C THR A 86 18.18 6.11 5.45
N VAL A 87 17.43 7.07 4.91
CA VAL A 87 16.43 7.86 5.66
C VAL A 87 15.24 7.02 6.07
N ILE A 88 14.71 6.19 5.16
CA ILE A 88 13.59 5.29 5.45
C ILE A 88 13.97 4.29 6.56
N ASP A 89 15.18 3.72 6.51
CA ASP A 89 15.68 2.79 7.52
C ASP A 89 15.81 3.46 8.90
N ALA A 90 16.33 4.69 8.93
CA ALA A 90 16.45 5.47 10.17
C ALA A 90 15.08 5.79 10.78
N LEU A 91 14.10 6.22 9.97
CA LEU A 91 12.73 6.47 10.42
C LEU A 91 12.07 5.18 10.93
N SER A 92 12.21 4.08 10.21
CA SER A 92 11.66 2.78 10.59
C SER A 92 12.24 2.27 11.92
N SER A 93 13.55 2.48 12.12
CA SER A 93 14.24 2.07 13.36
C SER A 93 13.82 2.90 14.59
N HIS A 94 13.36 4.13 14.39
CA HIS A 94 12.95 5.03 15.47
C HIS A 94 11.42 5.18 15.62
N ALA A 95 10.63 4.53 14.77
CA ALA A 95 9.17 4.69 14.75
C ALA A 95 8.50 4.48 16.12
N ALA A 96 8.94 3.51 16.92
CA ALA A 96 8.41 3.26 18.26
C ALA A 96 8.68 4.42 19.24
N SER A 97 9.91 4.96 19.24
CA SER A 97 10.27 6.11 20.07
C SER A 97 9.54 7.38 19.63
N ILE A 98 9.37 7.59 18.32
CA ILE A 98 8.56 8.71 17.79
C ILE A 98 7.09 8.55 18.20
N ALA A 99 6.56 7.32 18.23
CA ALA A 99 5.18 7.06 18.66
C ALA A 99 4.96 7.41 20.14
N GLU A 100 5.95 7.17 21.01
CA GLU A 100 5.89 7.49 22.43
C GLU A 100 6.01 9.01 22.68
N GLU A 101 6.94 9.67 21.99
CA GLU A 101 7.24 11.08 22.23
C GLU A 101 6.32 12.05 21.46
N GLN A 102 5.96 11.70 20.23
CA GLN A 102 5.29 12.59 19.27
C GLN A 102 4.25 11.81 18.43
N PRO A 103 3.24 11.20 19.06
CA PRO A 103 2.25 10.35 18.38
C PRO A 103 1.51 11.08 17.25
N GLU A 104 1.19 12.37 17.43
CA GLU A 104 0.50 13.16 16.40
C GLU A 104 1.33 13.37 15.14
N LYS A 105 2.65 13.59 15.26
CA LYS A 105 3.52 13.76 14.09
C LYS A 105 3.71 12.45 13.33
N LEU A 106 3.82 11.34 14.04
CA LEU A 106 3.89 10.02 13.41
C LEU A 106 2.57 9.68 12.71
N ALA A 107 1.43 9.97 13.33
CA ALA A 107 0.12 9.78 12.73
C ALA A 107 -0.05 10.63 11.46
N LYS A 108 0.38 11.90 11.50
CA LYS A 108 0.38 12.77 10.32
C LYS A 108 1.28 12.22 9.21
N LEU A 109 2.53 11.86 9.52
CA LEU A 109 3.46 11.29 8.54
C LEU A 109 2.90 10.02 7.91
N ARG A 110 2.32 9.13 8.71
CA ARG A 110 1.63 7.93 8.23
C ARG A 110 0.51 8.30 7.25
N GLY A 111 -0.33 9.28 7.60
CA GLY A 111 -1.41 9.76 6.73
C GLY A 111 -0.90 10.33 5.41
N ASP A 112 0.16 11.14 5.45
CA ASP A 112 0.79 11.70 4.24
C ASP A 112 1.34 10.60 3.33
N ILE A 113 2.00 9.57 3.90
CA ILE A 113 2.52 8.41 3.15
C ILE A 113 1.37 7.58 2.56
N GLU A 114 0.33 7.29 3.34
CA GLU A 114 -0.85 6.54 2.88
C GLU A 114 -1.52 7.25 1.71
N LEU A 115 -1.66 8.59 1.78
CA LEU A 115 -2.25 9.39 0.71
C LEU A 115 -1.42 9.34 -0.57
N VAL A 116 -0.10 9.61 -0.49
CA VAL A 116 0.79 9.58 -1.67
C VAL A 116 0.83 8.18 -2.31
N THR A 117 0.83 7.13 -1.48
CA THR A 117 0.78 5.74 -1.96
C THR A 117 -0.52 5.44 -2.69
N LEU A 118 -1.66 5.89 -2.15
CA LEU A 118 -2.96 5.74 -2.78
C LEU A 118 -3.07 6.51 -4.11
N GLU A 119 -2.53 7.73 -4.18
CA GLU A 119 -2.50 8.52 -5.41
C GLU A 119 -1.67 7.85 -6.51
N ALA A 120 -0.48 7.32 -6.16
CA ALA A 120 0.34 6.56 -7.09
C ALA A 120 -0.36 5.28 -7.58
N LEU A 121 -1.10 4.60 -6.68
CA LEU A 121 -1.89 3.44 -7.03
C LEU A 121 -3.05 3.77 -7.98
N ILE A 122 -3.80 4.86 -7.70
CA ILE A 122 -4.88 5.34 -8.57
C ILE A 122 -4.34 5.62 -9.97
N LYS A 123 -3.21 6.32 -10.06
CA LYS A 123 -2.56 6.61 -11.34
C LYS A 123 -2.21 5.32 -12.10
N ARG A 124 -1.58 4.34 -11.44
CA ARG A 124 -1.28 3.03 -12.04
C ARG A 124 -2.55 2.31 -12.50
N TYR A 125 -3.63 2.36 -11.72
CA TYR A 125 -4.93 1.78 -12.09
C TYR A 125 -5.49 2.45 -13.35
N GLU A 126 -5.46 3.78 -13.42
CA GLU A 126 -5.93 4.56 -14.57
C GLU A 126 -5.15 4.23 -15.84
N GLU A 127 -3.82 4.14 -15.75
CA GLU A 127 -2.95 3.74 -16.85
C GLU A 127 -3.30 2.33 -17.34
N MET A 128 -3.41 1.35 -16.43
CA MET A 128 -3.82 -0.02 -16.76
C MET A 128 -5.22 -0.07 -17.38
N LEU A 129 -6.14 0.76 -16.90
CA LEU A 129 -7.48 0.89 -17.46
C LEU A 129 -7.44 1.50 -18.88
N GLY A 130 -6.49 2.38 -19.19
CA GLY A 130 -6.27 2.90 -20.54
C GLY A 130 -5.84 1.84 -21.56
N GLU A 131 -5.32 0.70 -21.10
CA GLU A 131 -4.71 -0.33 -21.93
C GLU A 131 -5.59 -1.58 -22.10
N LYS A 132 -5.29 -2.37 -23.14
CA LYS A 132 -5.89 -3.70 -23.34
C LYS A 132 -5.00 -4.77 -22.73
N LEU A 133 -5.11 -4.93 -21.42
CA LEU A 133 -4.33 -5.91 -20.67
C LEU A 133 -5.06 -7.26 -20.58
N ALA A 134 -4.27 -8.34 -20.52
CA ALA A 134 -4.80 -9.67 -20.26
C ALA A 134 -5.35 -9.80 -18.83
N GLU A 135 -6.31 -10.70 -18.63
CA GLU A 135 -6.93 -10.98 -17.33
C GLU A 135 -5.91 -11.23 -16.21
N GLY A 136 -4.88 -12.04 -16.49
CA GLY A 136 -3.81 -12.34 -15.53
C GLY A 136 -3.07 -11.09 -15.00
N ARG A 137 -2.92 -10.03 -15.81
CA ARG A 137 -2.31 -8.77 -15.35
C ARG A 137 -3.20 -8.05 -14.33
N TRP A 138 -4.51 -8.14 -14.49
CA TRP A 138 -5.46 -7.60 -13.51
C TRP A 138 -5.48 -8.44 -12.24
N GLN A 139 -5.42 -9.76 -12.36
CA GLN A 139 -5.28 -10.66 -11.22
C GLN A 139 -4.01 -10.32 -10.42
N ASP A 140 -2.85 -10.20 -11.07
CA ASP A 140 -1.59 -9.81 -10.43
C ASP A 140 -1.73 -8.47 -9.69
N PHE A 141 -2.34 -7.47 -10.32
CA PHE A 141 -2.57 -6.16 -9.72
C PHE A 141 -3.44 -6.22 -8.46
N PHE A 142 -4.53 -7.01 -8.47
CA PHE A 142 -5.36 -7.21 -7.28
C PHE A 142 -4.69 -8.08 -6.22
N HIS A 143 -3.74 -8.96 -6.60
CA HIS A 143 -2.94 -9.75 -5.65
C HIS A 143 -1.97 -8.88 -4.88
N GLU A 144 -1.37 -7.89 -5.55
CA GLU A 144 -0.54 -6.85 -4.95
C GLU A 144 -1.36 -5.88 -4.10
N ASN A 145 -2.63 -5.64 -4.46
CA ASN A 145 -3.50 -4.63 -3.84
C ASN A 145 -4.86 -5.22 -3.38
N PRO A 146 -4.87 -6.20 -2.46
CA PRO A 146 -6.09 -6.92 -2.10
C PRO A 146 -7.12 -6.04 -1.39
N PHE A 147 -6.72 -4.92 -0.78
CA PHE A 147 -7.64 -3.99 -0.14
C PHE A 147 -8.63 -3.37 -1.14
N ILE A 148 -8.28 -3.28 -2.42
CA ILE A 148 -9.19 -2.77 -3.46
C ILE A 148 -10.43 -3.64 -3.55
N LEU A 149 -10.22 -4.96 -3.48
CA LEU A 149 -11.27 -5.97 -3.49
C LEU A 149 -12.16 -5.88 -2.24
N ASN A 150 -11.63 -5.44 -1.09
CA ASN A 150 -12.43 -5.21 0.13
C ASN A 150 -13.48 -4.10 -0.08
N MET A 151 -13.18 -3.10 -0.90
CA MET A 151 -14.13 -2.02 -1.22
C MET A 151 -15.29 -2.48 -2.10
N ALA A 152 -15.19 -3.66 -2.73
CA ALA A 152 -16.31 -4.29 -3.42
C ALA A 152 -17.35 -4.84 -2.44
N PHE A 153 -16.95 -5.24 -1.23
CA PHE A 153 -17.74 -6.07 -0.32
C PHE A 153 -18.37 -5.37 0.88
N GLY A 154 -17.87 -4.19 1.29
CA GLY A 154 -18.48 -3.43 2.39
C GLY A 154 -18.33 -4.07 3.79
N TYR A 155 -17.55 -5.14 3.95
CA TYR A 155 -17.16 -5.70 5.25
C TYR A 155 -15.66 -6.07 5.30
N PRO A 156 -15.05 -6.15 6.50
CA PRO A 156 -13.61 -6.39 6.63
C PRO A 156 -13.27 -7.83 6.25
N VAL A 157 -12.59 -8.01 5.11
CA VAL A 157 -12.10 -9.31 4.66
C VAL A 157 -10.57 -9.42 4.81
N ILE A 158 -10.13 -10.63 5.14
CA ILE A 158 -8.73 -11.03 5.26
C ILE A 158 -8.44 -12.04 4.16
N LYS A 159 -7.37 -11.84 3.40
CA LYS A 159 -6.92 -12.77 2.36
C LYS A 159 -6.54 -14.11 2.98
N VAL A 160 -7.12 -15.21 2.48
CA VAL A 160 -6.85 -16.58 2.96
C VAL A 160 -5.63 -17.14 2.24
N ARG A 161 -4.45 -16.53 2.47
CA ARG A 161 -3.15 -16.85 1.82
C ARG A 161 -3.20 -16.93 0.28
N ASP A 162 -2.06 -17.09 -0.38
CA ASP A 162 -1.99 -17.00 -1.84
C ASP A 162 -2.58 -18.21 -2.57
N GLN A 163 -2.66 -19.40 -1.96
CA GLN A 163 -3.21 -20.60 -2.61
C GLN A 163 -3.69 -21.62 -1.57
N ALA A 164 -5.01 -21.85 -1.50
CA ALA A 164 -5.56 -22.99 -0.79
C ALA A 164 -5.45 -24.24 -1.68
N SER A 165 -4.35 -25.00 -1.55
CA SER A 165 -4.15 -26.25 -2.30
C SER A 165 -4.62 -27.47 -1.50
N VAL A 166 -5.53 -28.25 -2.09
CA VAL A 166 -6.18 -29.40 -1.46
C VAL A 166 -5.41 -30.68 -1.80
N GLY A 167 -4.50 -31.11 -0.92
CA GLY A 167 -4.35 -32.55 -0.63
C GLY A 167 -3.10 -33.25 -1.05
N GLY A 168 -1.93 -32.59 -1.03
CA GLY A 168 -0.64 -33.23 -1.33
C GLY A 168 -0.51 -33.81 -2.74
N ARG A 169 -1.61 -33.82 -3.49
CA ARG A 169 -1.71 -33.80 -4.93
C ARG A 169 -2.00 -32.36 -5.27
N LYS A 170 -1.22 -31.78 -6.18
CA LYS A 170 -1.78 -30.74 -7.01
C LYS A 170 -3.07 -31.34 -7.59
N LEU A 171 -4.20 -30.67 -7.45
CA LEU A 171 -5.36 -30.97 -8.30
C LEU A 171 -5.00 -30.45 -9.69
N SER A 172 -4.04 -31.16 -10.28
CA SER A 172 -3.47 -31.14 -11.61
C SER A 172 -3.45 -32.61 -12.01
N GLY A 173 -4.07 -33.11 -13.08
CA GLY A 173 -3.92 -32.61 -14.45
C GLY A 173 -4.06 -31.10 -14.59
N ASP A 174 -2.94 -30.40 -14.48
CA ASP A 174 -2.76 -28.94 -14.42
C ASP A 174 -3.66 -28.02 -13.55
N GLY A 175 -3.69 -28.22 -12.23
CA GLY A 175 -3.61 -27.17 -11.22
C GLY A 175 -4.84 -26.29 -11.16
N GLU A 176 -6.01 -26.88 -10.96
CA GLU A 176 -7.29 -26.21 -10.88
C GLU A 176 -7.33 -25.26 -9.68
N LYS A 177 -7.02 -23.99 -9.98
CA LYS A 177 -7.30 -22.82 -9.16
C LYS A 177 -8.82 -22.71 -8.99
N ILE A 178 -9.34 -22.90 -7.78
CA ILE A 178 -10.79 -22.86 -7.50
C ILE A 178 -11.36 -21.47 -7.79
N THR A 179 -10.60 -20.41 -7.59
CA THR A 179 -11.04 -19.02 -7.79
C THR A 179 -9.84 -18.09 -7.90
N ASP A 180 -10.04 -16.89 -8.47
CA ASP A 180 -9.00 -15.88 -8.52
C ASP A 180 -8.57 -15.42 -7.13
N PHE A 181 -9.52 -15.21 -6.23
CA PHE A 181 -9.25 -14.81 -4.86
C PHE A 181 -10.18 -15.50 -3.87
N LEU A 182 -9.59 -16.01 -2.79
CA LEU A 182 -10.31 -16.48 -1.61
C LEU A 182 -9.99 -15.57 -0.43
N VAL A 183 -11.02 -14.93 0.12
CA VAL A 183 -10.93 -14.11 1.33
C VAL A 183 -11.89 -14.64 2.37
N LYS A 184 -11.72 -14.22 3.63
CA LYS A 184 -12.64 -14.53 4.72
C LYS A 184 -13.02 -13.30 5.49
N ASN A 185 -14.22 -13.29 6.03
CA ASN A 185 -14.64 -12.32 7.01
C ASN A 185 -13.80 -12.48 8.28
N SER A 186 -13.23 -11.39 8.77
CA SER A 186 -12.35 -11.39 9.96
C SER A 186 -13.03 -11.83 11.26
N LEU A 187 -14.34 -11.66 11.37
CA LEU A 187 -15.12 -11.94 12.59
C LEU A 187 -15.80 -13.31 12.55
N THR A 188 -16.28 -13.74 11.38
CA THR A 188 -17.08 -14.97 11.24
C THR A 188 -16.36 -16.11 10.54
N ASN A 189 -15.15 -15.85 10.01
CA ASN A 189 -14.40 -16.75 9.13
C ASN A 189 -15.13 -17.15 7.83
N ASN A 190 -16.34 -16.64 7.59
CA ASN A 190 -17.10 -16.95 6.40
C ASN A 190 -16.40 -16.40 5.15
N THR A 191 -16.31 -17.22 4.11
CA THR A 191 -15.49 -16.94 2.94
C THR A 191 -16.20 -16.13 1.85
N ALA A 192 -15.41 -15.45 1.04
CA ALA A 192 -15.84 -14.85 -0.21
C ALA A 192 -14.85 -15.18 -1.34
N ILE A 193 -15.41 -15.30 -2.53
CA ILE A 193 -14.77 -15.74 -3.77
C ILE A 193 -14.83 -14.57 -4.75
N PHE A 194 -13.73 -14.26 -5.43
CA PHE A 194 -13.74 -13.30 -6.53
C PHE A 194 -13.43 -13.98 -7.86
N GLU A 195 -14.22 -13.66 -8.86
CA GLU A 195 -13.95 -13.94 -10.25
C GLU A 195 -13.61 -12.62 -10.95
N ILE A 196 -12.47 -12.55 -11.64
CA ILE A 196 -12.00 -11.32 -12.29
C ILE A 196 -11.93 -11.55 -13.79
N LYS A 197 -12.66 -10.73 -14.55
CA LYS A 197 -12.55 -10.63 -16.01
C LYS A 197 -11.79 -9.36 -16.41
N THR A 198 -11.76 -9.05 -17.69
CA THR A 198 -11.13 -7.81 -18.17
C THR A 198 -12.09 -6.62 -18.13
N PRO A 199 -11.60 -5.37 -18.03
CA PRO A 199 -12.41 -4.17 -18.20
C PRO A 199 -13.04 -4.06 -19.59
N GLN A 200 -12.51 -4.76 -20.60
CA GLN A 200 -13.00 -4.73 -21.98
C GLN A 200 -14.09 -5.78 -22.24
N THR A 201 -14.35 -6.67 -21.28
CA THR A 201 -15.41 -7.67 -21.39
C THR A 201 -16.77 -6.97 -21.48
N ALA A 202 -17.56 -7.30 -22.50
CA ALA A 202 -18.87 -6.70 -22.69
C ALA A 202 -19.82 -7.17 -21.58
N ILE A 203 -20.55 -6.26 -20.95
CA ILE A 203 -21.53 -6.59 -19.89
C ILE A 203 -22.97 -6.66 -20.40
N LEU A 204 -23.27 -5.98 -21.51
CA LEU A 204 -24.58 -5.97 -22.15
C LEU A 204 -24.44 -6.28 -23.64
N ASN A 205 -25.50 -6.79 -24.25
CA ASN A 205 -25.55 -6.94 -25.70
C ASN A 205 -25.52 -5.57 -26.41
N LYS A 206 -24.95 -5.55 -27.61
CA LYS A 206 -24.86 -4.33 -28.43
C LYS A 206 -26.24 -3.87 -28.88
N THR A 207 -27.09 -4.79 -29.30
CA THR A 207 -28.46 -4.54 -29.74
C THR A 207 -29.42 -4.61 -28.55
N PRO A 208 -30.38 -3.67 -28.43
CA PRO A 208 -31.43 -3.77 -27.44
C PRO A 208 -32.33 -4.98 -27.73
N PHE A 209 -32.86 -5.59 -26.68
CA PHE A 209 -33.88 -6.65 -26.80
C PHE A 209 -35.22 -6.05 -27.25
N ARG A 210 -35.54 -4.86 -26.73
CA ARG A 210 -36.63 -3.98 -27.15
C ARG A 210 -36.25 -2.55 -26.79
N ASP A 211 -37.02 -1.58 -27.25
CA ASP A 211 -36.73 -0.16 -27.01
C ASP A 211 -36.46 0.14 -25.52
N GLY A 212 -35.33 0.81 -25.27
CA GLY A 212 -34.84 1.14 -23.93
C GLY A 212 -34.50 -0.04 -22.99
N VAL A 213 -34.38 -1.28 -23.49
CA VAL A 213 -34.06 -2.48 -22.68
C VAL A 213 -32.94 -3.31 -23.32
N PHE A 214 -31.88 -3.50 -22.56
CA PHE A 214 -30.72 -4.31 -22.94
C PHE A 214 -30.62 -5.57 -22.10
N THR A 215 -30.16 -6.67 -22.71
CA THR A 215 -29.91 -7.94 -22.03
C THR A 215 -28.43 -8.07 -21.65
N PRO A 216 -28.10 -8.85 -20.61
CA PRO A 216 -26.71 -9.20 -20.30
C PRO A 216 -26.05 -9.87 -21.50
N SER A 217 -24.76 -9.63 -21.67
CA SER A 217 -23.96 -10.34 -22.67
C SER A 217 -23.83 -11.83 -22.32
N ALA A 218 -23.43 -12.63 -23.31
CA ALA A 218 -23.03 -14.01 -23.07
C ALA A 218 -21.85 -14.09 -22.08
N ASP A 219 -20.88 -13.17 -22.18
CA ASP A 219 -19.71 -13.13 -21.29
C ASP A 219 -20.11 -12.86 -19.83
N LEU A 220 -21.00 -11.90 -19.59
CA LEU A 220 -21.50 -11.60 -18.24
C LEU A 220 -22.25 -12.80 -17.67
N SER A 221 -23.17 -13.37 -18.46
CA SER A 221 -23.98 -14.52 -18.04
C SER A 221 -23.10 -15.74 -17.76
N GLY A 222 -22.11 -16.02 -18.62
CA GLY A 222 -21.14 -17.09 -18.45
C GLY A 222 -20.25 -16.89 -17.22
N SER A 223 -19.80 -15.67 -16.96
CA SER A 223 -18.96 -15.35 -15.81
C SER A 223 -19.72 -15.48 -14.47
N ILE A 224 -21.02 -15.17 -14.44
CA ILE A 224 -21.87 -15.42 -13.28
C ILE A 224 -21.97 -16.93 -13.01
N ASN A 225 -22.24 -17.73 -14.04
CA ASN A 225 -22.30 -19.18 -13.90
C ASN A 225 -20.96 -19.76 -13.44
N GLN A 226 -19.84 -19.23 -13.94
CA GLN A 226 -18.51 -19.61 -13.51
C GLN A 226 -18.30 -19.32 -12.01
N ALA A 227 -18.62 -18.11 -11.54
CA ALA A 227 -18.50 -17.75 -10.12
C ALA A 227 -19.39 -18.63 -9.20
N LEU A 228 -20.59 -18.97 -9.67
CA LEU A 228 -21.50 -19.87 -8.95
C LEU A 228 -20.99 -21.32 -8.90
N ASP A 229 -20.41 -21.83 -9.99
CA ASP A 229 -19.79 -23.16 -10.00
C ASP A 229 -18.57 -23.20 -9.07
N GLN A 230 -17.71 -22.17 -9.09
CA GLN A 230 -16.59 -22.06 -8.15
C GLN A 230 -17.05 -22.09 -6.69
N LYS A 231 -18.11 -21.35 -6.34
CA LYS A 231 -18.76 -21.41 -5.02
C LYS A 231 -19.23 -22.82 -4.68
N TYR A 232 -19.93 -23.47 -5.61
CA TYR A 232 -20.41 -24.84 -5.41
C TYR A 232 -19.26 -25.82 -5.16
N GLN A 233 -18.20 -25.78 -5.98
CA GLN A 233 -17.02 -26.64 -5.80
C GLN A 233 -16.31 -26.36 -4.48
N PHE A 234 -16.12 -25.10 -4.12
CA PHE A 234 -15.52 -24.71 -2.84
C PHE A 234 -16.33 -25.24 -1.65
N GLN A 235 -17.65 -25.05 -1.64
CA GLN A 235 -18.51 -25.56 -0.58
C GLN A 235 -18.48 -27.08 -0.47
N LYS A 236 -18.46 -27.78 -1.62
CA LYS A 236 -18.38 -29.24 -1.68
C LYS A 236 -17.04 -29.78 -1.13
N GLN A 237 -15.95 -29.06 -1.36
CA GLN A 237 -14.60 -29.51 -1.02
C GLN A 237 -14.05 -28.92 0.29
N ILE A 238 -14.82 -28.07 0.99
CA ILE A 238 -14.32 -27.30 2.15
C ILE A 238 -13.66 -28.15 3.23
N ALA A 239 -14.23 -29.30 3.58
CA ALA A 239 -13.65 -30.20 4.59
C ALA A 239 -12.26 -30.70 4.16
N GLN A 240 -12.14 -31.12 2.90
CA GLN A 240 -10.87 -31.53 2.31
C GLN A 240 -9.89 -30.36 2.24
N ILE A 241 -10.35 -29.16 1.87
CA ILE A 241 -9.52 -27.94 1.86
C ILE A 241 -8.92 -27.71 3.26
N LYS A 242 -9.75 -27.71 4.31
CA LYS A 242 -9.31 -27.49 5.69
C LYS A 242 -8.26 -28.50 6.11
N ASP A 243 -8.52 -29.79 5.91
CA ASP A 243 -7.62 -30.87 6.33
C ASP A 243 -6.27 -30.81 5.61
N ASN A 244 -6.31 -30.53 4.32
CA ASN A 244 -5.13 -30.59 3.48
C ASN A 244 -4.22 -29.35 3.59
N THR A 245 -4.82 -28.18 3.76
CA THR A 245 -4.09 -26.91 3.92
C THR A 245 -3.76 -26.59 5.37
N ARG A 246 -4.41 -27.29 6.32
CA ARG A 246 -4.45 -26.95 7.75
C ARG A 246 -5.01 -25.55 8.03
N LEU A 247 -5.80 -25.00 7.10
CA LEU A 247 -6.54 -23.75 7.27
C LEU A 247 -7.93 -24.07 7.83
N TYR A 248 -8.03 -24.16 9.15
CA TYR A 248 -9.30 -24.50 9.81
C TYR A 248 -10.20 -23.29 10.06
N ASP A 249 -9.66 -22.09 9.93
CA ASP A 249 -10.27 -20.80 10.22
C ASP A 249 -10.97 -20.18 8.99
N ILE A 250 -11.61 -21.02 8.17
CA ILE A 250 -12.44 -20.64 7.04
C ILE A 250 -13.80 -21.31 7.15
N GLU A 251 -14.88 -20.62 6.81
CA GLU A 251 -16.22 -21.20 6.82
C GLU A 251 -16.94 -20.96 5.49
N SER A 252 -17.83 -21.89 5.15
CA SER A 252 -18.55 -21.90 3.88
C SER A 252 -20.07 -21.79 4.04
N TYR A 253 -20.53 -21.30 5.20
CA TYR A 253 -21.95 -21.18 5.54
C TYR A 253 -22.72 -20.28 4.57
N ALA A 254 -22.14 -19.15 4.18
CA ALA A 254 -22.73 -18.15 3.30
C ALA A 254 -21.68 -17.58 2.36
N VAL A 255 -21.08 -18.41 1.51
CA VAL A 255 -20.03 -17.98 0.59
C VAL A 255 -20.55 -16.89 -0.34
N HIS A 256 -19.94 -15.71 -0.29
CA HIS A 256 -20.28 -14.62 -1.19
C HIS A 256 -19.41 -14.68 -2.45
N CYS A 257 -19.99 -14.42 -3.61
CA CYS A 257 -19.25 -14.28 -4.86
C CYS A 257 -19.23 -12.81 -5.27
N CYS A 258 -18.08 -12.33 -5.71
CA CYS A 258 -17.97 -11.04 -6.41
C CYS A 258 -17.38 -11.28 -7.79
N LEU A 259 -18.04 -10.72 -8.80
CA LEU A 259 -17.57 -10.70 -10.17
C LEU A 259 -17.10 -9.28 -10.50
N VAL A 260 -15.80 -9.13 -10.76
CA VAL A 260 -15.21 -7.88 -11.26
C VAL A 260 -15.13 -7.96 -12.78
N ILE A 261 -15.95 -7.22 -13.50
CA ILE A 261 -16.11 -7.38 -14.96
C ILE A 261 -16.46 -6.07 -15.66
N GLY A 262 -15.80 -5.82 -16.80
CA GLY A 262 -16.18 -4.75 -17.72
C GLY A 262 -16.12 -3.34 -17.13
N ARG A 263 -16.79 -2.41 -17.81
CA ARG A 263 -17.01 -1.03 -17.35
C ARG A 263 -18.50 -0.73 -17.28
N ALA A 264 -18.87 0.25 -16.46
CA ALA A 264 -20.24 0.74 -16.46
C ALA A 264 -20.65 1.15 -17.88
N PRO A 265 -21.87 0.80 -18.31
CA PRO A 265 -22.27 1.07 -19.68
C PRO A 265 -22.60 2.55 -19.86
N ASP A 266 -22.35 3.07 -21.06
CA ASP A 266 -22.72 4.45 -21.42
C ASP A 266 -24.20 4.56 -21.78
N GLY A 267 -24.82 5.69 -21.43
CA GLY A 267 -26.22 5.99 -21.75
C GLY A 267 -27.24 5.44 -20.74
N ASP A 268 -28.31 6.20 -20.54
CA ASP A 268 -29.26 5.99 -19.43
C ASP A 268 -29.98 4.65 -19.51
N ASP A 269 -30.43 4.23 -20.69
CA ASP A 269 -31.13 2.96 -20.86
C ASP A 269 -30.25 1.74 -20.62
N ARG A 270 -28.97 1.82 -21.00
CA ARG A 270 -28.01 0.74 -20.73
C ARG A 270 -27.67 0.69 -19.25
N LYS A 271 -27.42 1.84 -18.61
CA LYS A 271 -27.21 1.93 -17.15
C LYS A 271 -28.39 1.35 -16.39
N LYS A 272 -29.61 1.79 -16.71
CA LYS A 272 -30.86 1.26 -16.16
C LYS A 272 -30.95 -0.27 -16.33
N SER A 273 -30.69 -0.78 -17.52
CA SER A 273 -30.76 -2.23 -17.80
C SER A 273 -29.73 -3.02 -17.01
N PHE A 274 -28.49 -2.50 -16.90
CA PHE A 274 -27.44 -3.12 -16.10
C PHE A 274 -27.76 -3.12 -14.61
N GLU A 275 -28.26 -2.00 -14.06
CA GLU A 275 -28.66 -1.91 -12.65
C GLU A 275 -29.78 -2.90 -12.31
N LEU A 276 -30.83 -2.95 -13.15
CA LEU A 276 -31.94 -3.88 -12.97
C LEU A 276 -31.46 -5.34 -12.99
N PHE A 277 -30.55 -5.67 -13.92
CA PHE A 277 -30.01 -7.02 -14.02
C PHE A 277 -29.12 -7.37 -12.82
N ARG A 278 -28.13 -6.52 -12.49
CA ARG A 278 -27.16 -6.84 -11.44
C ARG A 278 -27.80 -6.92 -10.06
N ARG A 279 -28.79 -6.07 -9.76
CA ARG A 279 -29.51 -6.11 -8.48
C ARG A 279 -30.51 -7.26 -8.36
N ASN A 280 -30.81 -7.96 -9.45
CA ASN A 280 -31.53 -9.23 -9.40
C ASN A 280 -30.63 -10.42 -8.99
N SER A 281 -29.30 -10.29 -9.13
CA SER A 281 -28.34 -11.30 -8.67
C SER A 281 -28.18 -11.24 -7.16
N LYS A 282 -28.59 -12.29 -6.45
CA LYS A 282 -28.50 -12.36 -4.97
C LYS A 282 -27.20 -12.97 -4.48
N ASP A 283 -26.65 -13.93 -5.23
CA ASP A 283 -25.50 -14.73 -4.83
C ASP A 283 -24.17 -14.20 -5.38
N VAL A 284 -24.21 -13.36 -6.42
CA VAL A 284 -23.04 -12.78 -7.08
C VAL A 284 -23.18 -11.27 -7.11
N GLU A 285 -22.34 -10.56 -6.36
CA GLU A 285 -22.19 -9.10 -6.48
C GLU A 285 -21.41 -8.80 -7.76
N ILE A 286 -21.91 -7.89 -8.59
CA ILE A 286 -21.29 -7.55 -9.88
C ILE A 286 -20.79 -6.11 -9.82
N VAL A 287 -19.46 -5.97 -9.92
CA VAL A 287 -18.76 -4.69 -9.81
C VAL A 287 -17.95 -4.43 -11.06
N THR A 288 -17.96 -3.19 -11.56
CA THR A 288 -17.17 -2.80 -12.73
C THR A 288 -15.84 -2.18 -12.33
N PHE A 289 -14.86 -2.20 -13.23
CA PHE A 289 -13.51 -1.69 -12.95
C PHE A 289 -13.51 -0.19 -12.64
N ASP A 290 -14.34 0.58 -13.34
CA ASP A 290 -14.51 2.01 -13.10
C ASP A 290 -15.23 2.31 -11.78
N GLU A 291 -16.11 1.43 -11.30
CA GLU A 291 -16.72 1.57 -9.97
C GLU A 291 -15.66 1.40 -8.86
N LEU A 292 -14.75 0.44 -9.00
CA LEU A 292 -13.62 0.26 -8.05
C LEU A 292 -12.67 1.45 -8.09
N LEU A 293 -12.35 1.97 -9.28
CA LEU A 293 -11.53 3.16 -9.44
C LEU A 293 -12.17 4.38 -8.78
N GLU A 294 -13.48 4.56 -8.93
CA GLU A 294 -14.19 5.67 -8.31
C GLU A 294 -14.18 5.55 -6.78
N LYS A 295 -14.34 4.34 -6.23
CA LYS A 295 -14.18 4.09 -4.77
C LYS A 295 -12.77 4.47 -4.28
N LEU A 296 -11.72 4.18 -5.05
CA LEU A 296 -10.35 4.60 -4.72
C LEU A 296 -10.22 6.13 -4.71
N ARG A 297 -10.77 6.82 -5.71
CA ARG A 297 -10.74 8.28 -5.79
C ARG A 297 -11.49 8.91 -4.62
N GLN A 298 -12.65 8.38 -4.26
CA GLN A 298 -13.42 8.82 -3.09
C GLN A 298 -12.63 8.64 -1.79
N LEU A 299 -11.93 7.50 -1.63
CA LEU A 299 -11.05 7.27 -0.50
C LEU A 299 -9.90 8.29 -0.46
N SER A 300 -9.29 8.61 -1.60
CA SER A 300 -8.23 9.64 -1.67
C SER A 300 -8.75 11.02 -1.27
N VAL A 301 -9.93 11.42 -1.75
CA VAL A 301 -10.58 12.68 -1.35
C VAL A 301 -10.86 12.70 0.16
N PHE A 302 -11.39 11.60 0.70
CA PHE A 302 -11.65 11.48 2.13
C PHE A 302 -10.38 11.65 2.97
N LEU A 303 -9.28 10.96 2.62
CA LEU A 303 -8.01 11.06 3.33
C LEU A 303 -7.39 12.47 3.25
N ARG A 304 -7.52 13.15 2.10
CA ARG A 304 -7.09 14.55 1.95
C ARG A 304 -7.84 15.49 2.88
N VAL A 305 -9.17 15.34 2.98
CA VAL A 305 -10.00 16.18 3.86
C VAL A 305 -9.72 15.88 5.33
N ALA A 306 -9.56 14.60 5.70
CA ALA A 306 -9.25 14.20 7.07
C ALA A 306 -7.86 14.67 7.54
N GLY A 307 -6.89 14.79 6.62
CA GLY A 307 -5.54 15.29 6.91
C GLY A 307 -5.43 16.83 6.94
N ALA A 308 -6.45 17.56 6.52
CA ALA A 308 -6.44 19.01 6.57
C ALA A 308 -6.61 19.50 8.02
N PRO A 309 -5.75 20.40 8.53
CA PRO A 309 -5.94 20.95 9.87
C PRO A 309 -7.30 21.65 9.92
N GLN A 310 -8.16 21.25 10.87
CA GLN A 310 -9.39 21.98 11.18
C GLN A 310 -8.98 23.41 11.52
N LYS A 311 -9.33 24.37 10.64
CA LYS A 311 -9.25 25.77 11.00
C LYS A 311 -10.16 25.96 12.21
N ALA A 312 -9.57 26.25 13.36
CA ALA A 312 -10.32 26.74 14.51
C ALA A 312 -11.10 27.97 14.02
N THR A 313 -12.42 27.83 13.96
CA THR A 313 -13.32 28.96 13.85
C THR A 313 -13.36 29.60 15.23
N ASP A 314 -12.65 30.72 15.37
CA ASP A 314 -12.85 31.68 16.46
C ASP A 314 -14.22 32.37 16.34
#